data_AF-A0A026VXB6-F1
#
_entry.id   AF-A0A026VXB6-F1
#
_cell.length_a   1.000
_cell.length_b   1.000
_cell.length_c   1.000
_cell.angle_alpha   90.00
_cell.angle_beta   90.00
_cell.angle_gamma   90.00
#
_symmetry.space_group_name_H-M   'P 1'
#
loop_
_entity.id
_entity.type
_entity.pdbx_description
1 polymer ?
#
loop_
_entity_poly.entity_id
_entity_poly.type
_entity_poly.pdbx_seq_one_letter_code
_entity_poly.pdbx_strand_id
1 'polypeptide(L)'
;MRPGFCDFIFIKLKEKTSHIQRVCALKWDEMAIKSYEEYSLKLDEIEGLVDLGPLGRKSERAKCVFVFCLDSLNARHAWRQPLAYFLPGKCMKAEEIIMLLKQCLDRLSETGADV
;
A
#
# COMPACT_ATOMS: atom_id res chain seq x y z
N MET A 1 -8.93 -1.12 -7.88
CA MET A 1 -8.35 -0.45 -6.70
C MET A 1 -7.46 0.64 -7.26
N ARG A 2 -7.42 1.83 -6.64
CA ARG A 2 -6.50 2.90 -7.06
C ARG A 2 -5.19 2.81 -6.27
N PRO A 3 -4.07 3.32 -6.79
CA PRO A 3 -2.85 3.49 -6.00
C PRO A 3 -3.14 4.30 -4.73
N GLY A 4 -2.51 3.91 -3.62
CA GLY A 4 -2.75 4.45 -2.29
C GLY A 4 -3.31 3.42 -1.30
N PHE A 5 -3.76 3.95 -0.17
CA PHE A 5 -4.41 3.17 0.89
C PHE A 5 -5.87 2.89 0.53
N CYS A 6 -6.31 1.64 0.70
CA CYS A 6 -7.70 1.26 0.49
C CYS A 6 -8.40 1.01 1.83
N ASP A 7 -9.30 1.92 2.24
CA ASP A 7 -9.98 1.85 3.55
C ASP A 7 -10.72 0.53 3.78
N PHE A 8 -11.27 -0.07 2.71
CA PHE A 8 -11.91 -1.38 2.78
C PHE A 8 -10.98 -2.47 3.35
N ILE A 9 -9.68 -2.43 3.00
CA ILE A 9 -8.69 -3.38 3.51
C ILE A 9 -8.52 -3.20 5.03
N PHE A 10 -8.40 -1.95 5.50
CA PHE A 10 -8.23 -1.65 6.92
C PHE A 10 -9.48 -2.01 7.74
N ILE A 11 -10.69 -1.78 7.20
CA ILE A 11 -11.95 -2.20 7.82
C ILE A 11 -11.97 -3.74 7.96
N LYS A 12 -11.64 -4.47 6.90
CA LYS A 12 -11.57 -5.94 6.94
C LYS A 12 -10.46 -6.47 7.84
N LEU A 13 -9.35 -5.74 7.96
CA LEU A 13 -8.30 -6.07 8.89
C LEU A 13 -8.80 -5.95 10.33
N LYS A 14 -9.45 -4.83 10.68
CA LYS A 14 -10.05 -4.57 12.00
C LYS A 14 -11.07 -5.64 12.41
N GLU A 15 -11.94 -6.07 11.49
CA GLU A 15 -12.86 -7.18 11.72
C GLU A 15 -12.11 -8.46 12.12
N LYS A 16 -11.00 -8.80 11.42
CA LYS A 16 -10.21 -10.02 11.67
C LYS A 16 -9.40 -9.99 12.96
N THR A 17 -8.95 -8.81 13.40
CA THR A 17 -8.11 -8.60 14.60
C THR A 17 -8.94 -8.31 15.85
N SER A 18 -10.24 -7.99 15.71
CA SER A 18 -11.14 -7.68 16.83
C SER A 18 -11.21 -8.75 17.93
N HIS A 19 -10.99 -10.01 17.57
CA HIS A 19 -11.10 -11.14 18.51
C HIS A 19 -9.77 -11.55 19.16
N ILE A 20 -8.63 -11.17 18.57
CA ILE A 20 -7.29 -11.58 19.03
C ILE A 20 -6.33 -10.46 18.63
N GLN A 21 -5.66 -9.84 19.62
CA GLN A 21 -4.55 -8.93 19.34
C GLN A 21 -3.42 -9.73 18.68
N ARG A 22 -3.00 -9.32 17.48
CA ARG A 22 -2.01 -10.05 16.68
C ARG A 22 -0.78 -9.20 16.50
N VAL A 23 0.35 -9.74 16.95
CA VAL A 23 1.68 -9.23 16.61
C VAL A 23 1.91 -9.49 15.12
N CYS A 24 2.23 -8.44 14.40
CA CYS A 24 2.36 -8.40 12.96
C CYS A 24 3.69 -7.74 12.58
N ALA A 25 4.19 -8.04 11.39
CA ALA A 25 5.31 -7.33 10.79
C ALA A 25 4.82 -6.54 9.58
N LEU A 26 4.96 -5.23 9.62
CA LEU A 26 4.78 -4.37 8.46
C LEU A 26 6.04 -4.39 7.61
N LYS A 27 5.88 -4.76 6.35
CA LYS A 27 6.95 -4.88 5.35
C LYS A 27 6.62 -3.99 4.18
N TRP A 28 7.65 -3.52 3.50
CA TRP A 28 7.51 -2.88 2.20
C TRP A 28 8.69 -3.21 1.32
N ASP A 29 8.45 -3.21 0.03
CA ASP A 29 9.48 -3.38 -0.98
C ASP A 29 9.04 -2.73 -2.29
N GLU A 30 9.99 -2.61 -3.22
CA GLU A 30 9.80 -2.11 -4.57
C GLU A 30 10.08 -3.19 -5.61
N MET A 31 9.27 -3.22 -6.67
CA MET A 31 9.58 -4.03 -7.85
C MET A 31 9.49 -3.17 -9.11
N ALA A 32 10.40 -3.41 -10.06
CA ALA A 32 10.33 -2.80 -11.38
C ALA A 32 9.14 -3.37 -12.16
N ILE A 33 8.45 -2.51 -12.90
CA ILE A 33 7.33 -2.88 -13.77
C ILE A 33 7.61 -2.39 -15.20
N LYS A 34 6.93 -2.98 -16.18
CA LYS A 34 6.98 -2.47 -17.55
C LYS A 34 6.37 -1.07 -17.58
N SER A 35 7.16 -0.09 -17.99
CA SER A 35 6.66 1.28 -18.17
C SER A 35 5.75 1.32 -19.39
N TYR A 36 4.45 1.51 -19.14
CA TYR A 36 3.39 1.54 -20.14
C TYR A 36 2.26 2.43 -19.64
N GLU A 37 1.62 3.16 -20.55
CA GLU A 37 0.46 3.98 -20.25
C GLU A 37 -0.70 3.54 -21.12
N GLU A 38 -1.90 3.53 -20.54
CA GLU A 38 -3.13 3.17 -21.24
C GLU A 38 -4.27 4.03 -20.74
N TYR A 39 -5.24 4.30 -21.61
CA TYR A 39 -6.44 5.01 -21.20
C TYR A 39 -7.50 4.03 -20.71
N SER A 40 -7.99 4.27 -19.51
CA SER A 40 -8.96 3.43 -18.82
C SER A 40 -10.36 3.99 -18.99
N LEU A 41 -11.18 3.36 -19.83
CA LEU A 41 -12.58 3.76 -20.02
C LEU A 41 -13.40 3.73 -18.73
N LYS A 42 -13.07 2.80 -17.82
CA LYS A 42 -13.78 2.63 -16.55
C LYS A 42 -13.52 3.79 -15.59
N LEU A 43 -12.30 4.31 -15.59
CA LEU A 43 -11.85 5.35 -14.66
C LEU A 43 -11.84 6.74 -15.31
N ASP A 44 -12.03 6.81 -16.63
CA ASP A 44 -11.90 7.99 -17.46
C ASP A 44 -10.56 8.72 -17.22
N GLU A 45 -9.46 7.95 -17.19
CA GLU A 45 -8.13 8.48 -16.90
C GLU A 45 -7.02 7.68 -17.59
N ILE A 46 -5.86 8.31 -17.74
CA ILE A 46 -4.63 7.62 -18.20
C ILE A 46 -4.01 6.89 -17.00
N GLU A 47 -3.96 5.57 -17.10
CA GLU A 47 -3.27 4.67 -16.18
C GLU A 47 -1.80 4.49 -16.58
N GLY A 48 -0.97 3.99 -15.65
CA GLY A 48 0.46 3.78 -15.88
C GLY A 48 1.35 5.01 -15.66
N LEU A 49 0.75 6.13 -15.25
CA LEU A 49 1.46 7.31 -14.79
C LEU A 49 1.83 7.21 -13.31
N VAL A 50 2.75 8.08 -12.87
CA VAL A 50 3.18 8.16 -11.49
C VAL A 50 2.00 8.54 -10.60
N ASP A 51 1.76 7.71 -9.60
CA ASP A 51 0.69 7.88 -8.62
C ASP A 51 1.16 7.41 -7.24
N LEU A 52 1.46 8.39 -6.38
CA LEU A 52 1.91 8.15 -5.01
C LEU A 52 0.76 8.32 -4.02
N GLY A 53 -0.49 8.16 -4.48
CA GLY A 53 -1.70 8.25 -3.68
C GLY A 53 -1.79 9.61 -2.98
N PRO A 54 -1.72 9.67 -1.63
CA PRO A 54 -1.78 10.93 -0.89
C PRO A 54 -0.68 11.94 -1.24
N LEU A 55 0.46 11.49 -1.78
CA LEU A 55 1.56 12.38 -2.19
C LEU A 55 1.38 12.94 -3.61
N GLY A 56 0.29 12.56 -4.29
CA GLY A 56 -0.13 13.12 -5.57
C GLY A 56 0.32 12.31 -6.78
N ARG A 57 -0.15 12.79 -7.94
CA ARG A 57 0.09 12.22 -9.27
C ARG A 57 0.99 13.12 -10.10
N LYS A 58 1.73 12.55 -11.04
CA LYS A 58 2.57 13.30 -11.99
C LYS A 58 2.37 12.76 -13.40
N SER A 59 2.45 13.64 -14.40
CA SER A 59 2.45 13.29 -15.83
C SER A 59 3.79 12.71 -16.26
N GLU A 60 4.26 11.71 -15.52
CA GLU A 60 5.47 10.91 -15.77
C GLU A 60 5.04 9.44 -15.76
N ARG A 61 5.67 8.57 -16.56
CA ARG A 61 5.35 7.14 -16.53
C ARG A 61 5.91 6.48 -15.27
N ALA A 62 5.10 5.62 -14.65
CA ALA A 62 5.56 4.73 -13.60
C ALA A 62 6.55 3.70 -14.15
N LYS A 63 7.54 3.33 -13.32
CA LYS A 63 8.55 2.31 -13.64
C LYS A 63 8.73 1.29 -12.55
N CYS A 64 8.23 1.58 -11.35
CA CYS A 64 8.23 0.66 -10.24
C CYS A 64 6.83 0.63 -9.61
N VAL A 65 6.59 -0.36 -8.76
CA VAL A 65 5.51 -0.37 -7.79
C VAL A 65 6.11 -0.58 -6.41
N PHE A 66 5.70 0.27 -5.48
CA PHE A 66 6.05 0.19 -4.06
C PHE A 66 4.83 -0.37 -3.31
N VAL A 67 4.99 -1.38 -2.45
CA VAL A 67 3.87 -2.05 -1.78
C VAL A 67 4.10 -2.14 -0.28
N PHE A 68 3.10 -1.80 0.53
CA PHE A 68 3.06 -2.19 1.95
C PHE A 68 2.31 -3.51 2.10
N CYS A 69 2.88 -4.43 2.87
CA CYS A 69 2.25 -5.70 3.24
C CYS A 69 2.35 -5.93 4.74
N LEU A 70 1.27 -6.42 5.33
CA LEU A 70 1.22 -6.80 6.74
C LEU A 70 1.20 -8.32 6.86
N ASP A 71 2.15 -8.84 7.61
CA ASP A 71 2.31 -10.27 7.87
C ASP A 71 1.98 -10.59 9.33
N SER A 72 1.20 -11.63 9.57
CA SER A 72 1.02 -12.19 10.91
C SER A 72 2.29 -12.90 11.38
N LEU A 73 2.77 -12.57 12.59
CA LEU A 73 3.86 -13.33 13.22
C LEU A 73 3.37 -14.57 13.97
N ASN A 74 2.05 -14.75 14.13
CA ASN A 74 1.49 -15.93 14.76
C ASN A 74 1.60 -17.14 13.81
N ALA A 75 2.53 -18.05 14.11
CA ALA A 75 2.79 -19.25 13.31
C ALA A 75 1.57 -20.17 13.14
N ARG A 76 0.63 -20.19 14.11
CA ARG A 76 -0.59 -21.02 14.02
C ARG A 76 -1.63 -20.45 13.06
N HIS A 77 -1.55 -19.14 12.79
CA HIS A 77 -2.46 -18.43 11.89
C HIS A 77 -1.67 -17.45 11.03
N ALA A 78 -0.79 -18.00 10.19
CA ALA A 78 -0.03 -17.22 9.24
C ALA A 78 -0.96 -16.65 8.16
N TRP A 79 -0.90 -15.34 7.96
CA TRP A 79 -1.58 -14.65 6.86
C TRP A 79 -0.75 -13.45 6.43
N ARG A 80 -0.97 -13.02 5.19
CA ARG A 80 -0.37 -11.82 4.60
C ARG A 80 -1.45 -10.97 3.95
N GLN A 81 -1.37 -9.65 4.09
CA GLN A 81 -2.31 -8.71 3.49
C GLN A 81 -1.56 -7.53 2.89
N PRO A 82 -1.58 -7.36 1.55
CA PRO A 82 -1.22 -6.09 0.94
C PRO A 82 -2.15 -4.99 1.47
N LEU A 83 -1.59 -3.90 1.98
CA LEU A 83 -2.33 -2.78 2.55
C LEU A 83 -2.51 -1.63 1.55
N ALA A 84 -1.47 -1.38 0.77
CA ALA A 84 -1.42 -0.28 -0.18
C ALA A 84 -0.34 -0.54 -1.22
N TYR A 85 -0.51 0.06 -2.39
CA TYR A 85 0.52 0.10 -3.42
C TYR A 85 0.60 1.49 -4.03
N PHE A 86 1.78 1.86 -4.53
CA PHE A 86 2.08 3.16 -5.10
C PHE A 86 2.91 2.97 -6.37
N LEU A 87 2.79 3.89 -7.31
CA LEU A 87 3.41 3.80 -8.64
C LEU A 87 4.42 4.93 -8.83
N PRO A 88 5.68 4.79 -8.38
CA PRO A 88 6.71 5.78 -8.62
C PRO A 88 7.37 5.64 -10.01
N GLY A 89 7.93 6.75 -10.51
CA GLY A 89 8.66 6.80 -11.80
C GLY A 89 10.09 6.27 -11.72
N LYS A 90 10.57 6.03 -10.51
CA LYS A 90 11.89 5.49 -10.13
C LYS A 90 11.78 4.95 -8.70
N CYS A 91 12.89 4.53 -8.08
CA CYS A 91 12.89 4.20 -6.65
C CYS A 91 12.34 5.35 -5.79
N MET A 92 11.52 5.02 -4.80
CA MET A 92 10.96 5.97 -3.84
C MET A 92 12.07 6.63 -3.04
N LYS A 93 11.90 7.93 -2.78
CA LYS A 93 12.82 8.64 -1.90
C LYS A 93 12.55 8.26 -0.44
N ALA A 94 13.58 8.34 0.39
CA ALA A 94 13.46 8.04 1.81
C ALA A 94 12.38 8.89 2.50
N GLU A 95 12.25 10.16 2.13
CA GLU A 95 11.26 11.07 2.70
C GLU A 95 9.83 10.65 2.32
N GLU A 96 9.61 10.23 1.07
CA GLU A 96 8.32 9.74 0.57
C GLU A 96 7.92 8.45 1.31
N ILE A 97 8.87 7.54 1.50
CA ILE A 97 8.65 6.30 2.27
C ILE A 97 8.26 6.62 3.71
N ILE A 98 8.98 7.52 4.39
CA ILE A 98 8.70 7.90 5.78
C ILE A 98 7.29 8.52 5.91
N MET A 99 6.90 9.38 4.96
CA MET A 99 5.57 9.98 4.96
C MET A 99 4.46 8.94 4.81
N LEU A 100 4.61 8.00 3.87
CA LEU A 100 3.62 6.93 3.67
C LEU A 100 3.63 5.92 4.81
N LEU A 101 4.79 5.61 5.38
CA LEU A 101 4.93 4.72 6.54
C LEU A 101 4.17 5.28 7.75
N LYS A 102 4.34 6.56 8.07
CA LYS A 102 3.60 7.22 9.16
C LYS A 102 2.09 7.10 8.95
N GLN A 103 1.61 7.43 7.75
CA GLN A 103 0.18 7.29 7.42
C GLN A 103 -0.32 5.84 7.52
N CYS A 104 0.52 4.87 7.13
CA CYS A 104 0.20 3.44 7.25
C CYS A 104 0.06 3.03 8.72
N LEU A 105 1.01 3.43 9.56
CA LEU A 105 1.01 3.14 11.01
C LEU A 105 -0.19 3.78 11.71
N ASP A 106 -0.51 5.03 11.40
CA ASP A 106 -1.67 5.73 11.95
C ASP A 106 -2.96 4.95 11.66
N ARG A 107 -3.14 4.49 10.42
CA ARG A 107 -4.30 3.68 10.01
C ARG A 107 -4.31 2.31 10.67
N LEU A 108 -3.15 1.68 10.85
CA LEU A 108 -3.03 0.36 11.49
C LEU A 108 -3.37 0.42 12.98
N SER A 109 -3.05 1.52 13.66
CA SER A 109 -3.36 1.72 15.08
C SER A 109 -4.85 1.55 15.40
N GLU A 110 -5.73 1.86 14.46
CA GLU A 110 -7.19 1.74 14.61
C GLU A 110 -7.72 0.33 14.35
N THR A 111 -6.88 -0.58 13.84
CA THR A 111 -7.24 -1.95 13.48
C THR A 111 -6.99 -2.94 14.60
N GLY A 112 -6.15 -2.64 15.59
CA GLY A 112 -5.76 -3.58 16.65
C GLY A 112 -4.67 -4.59 16.21
N ALA A 113 -4.04 -4.37 15.06
CA ALA A 113 -2.77 -5.00 14.73
C ALA A 113 -1.64 -4.36 15.54
N ASP A 114 -0.85 -5.17 16.23
CA ASP A 114 0.33 -4.75 16.99
C ASP A 114 1.56 -4.92 16.09
N VAL A 115 2.19 -3.82 15.69
CA VAL A 115 3.15 -3.74 14.57
C VAL A 115 4.49 -3.18 15.03
#